data_AF-A0AAU2WVP3-F1
#
_entry.id   AF-A0AAU2WVP3-F1
#
_cell.length_a   1.000
_cell.length_b   1.000
_cell.length_c   1.000
_cell.angle_alpha   90.00
_cell.angle_beta   90.00
_cell.angle_gamma   90.00
#
_symmetry.space_group_name_H-M   'P 1'
#
loop_
_entity.id
_entity.type
_entity.pdbx_description
1 polymer ?
#
loop_
_entity_poly.entity_id
_entity_poly.type
_entity_poly.pdbx_seq_one_letter_code
_entity_poly.pdbx_strand_id
1 'polypeptide(L)'
;MNDRKQIRRAVCRLMAVVGAGGPDMPTSRADARIALCIAKGVPLDDIDPGLGYDISEDAYQRVRASHVRNLEECQGSDFAVRYAREAHASWLRHRPDLAADDDWFTTRA
;
A
#
# COMPACT_ATOMS: atom_id res chain seq x y z
N MET A 1 -10.21 14.18 18.75
CA MET A 1 -10.36 12.70 18.71
C MET A 1 -11.56 12.22 17.86
N ASN A 2 -12.18 13.08 17.03
CA ASN A 2 -13.37 12.77 16.21
C ASN A 2 -13.08 12.56 14.70
N ASP A 3 -11.98 13.12 14.18
CA ASP A 3 -11.71 13.12 12.72
C ASP A 3 -11.44 11.73 12.15
N ARG A 4 -10.66 10.88 12.84
CA ARG A 4 -10.30 9.55 12.30
C ARG A 4 -11.52 8.64 12.12
N LYS A 5 -12.55 8.79 12.95
CA LYS A 5 -13.82 8.04 12.83
C LYS A 5 -14.68 8.56 11.68
N GLN A 6 -14.72 9.88 11.47
CA GLN A 6 -15.42 10.48 10.34
C GLN A 6 -14.74 10.14 9.01
N ILE A 7 -13.41 10.24 8.94
CA ILE A 7 -12.63 9.83 7.77
C ILE A 7 -12.93 8.37 7.43
N ARG A 8 -12.84 7.44 8.40
CA ARG A 8 -13.18 6.02 8.18
C ARG A 8 -14.60 5.80 7.66
N ARG A 9 -15.60 6.52 8.17
CA ARG A 9 -16.98 6.43 7.68
C ARG A 9 -17.15 6.95 6.26
N ALA A 10 -16.45 8.03 5.91
CA ALA A 10 -16.43 8.57 4.55
C ALA A 10 -15.75 7.57 3.59
N VAL A 11 -14.63 6.96 4.01
CA VAL A 11 -13.96 5.88 3.26
C VAL A 11 -14.91 4.71 3.00
N CYS A 12 -15.58 4.20 4.04
CA CYS A 12 -16.50 3.07 3.89
C CYS A 12 -17.67 3.38 2.95
N ARG A 13 -18.19 4.62 2.95
CA ARG A 13 -19.25 5.03 2.02
C ARG A 13 -18.73 5.12 0.58
N LEU A 14 -17.55 5.70 0.37
CA LEU A 14 -16.94 5.79 -0.96
C LEU A 14 -16.70 4.38 -1.55
N MET A 15 -16.17 3.47 -0.74
CA MET A 15 -15.89 2.08 -1.16
C MET A 15 -17.18 1.28 -1.43
N ALA A 16 -18.30 1.60 -0.78
CA ALA A 16 -19.59 0.97 -1.04
C ALA A 16 -20.22 1.41 -2.37
N VAL A 17 -20.00 2.66 -2.78
CA VAL A 17 -20.46 3.20 -4.09
C VAL A 17 -19.65 2.60 -5.24
N VAL A 18 -18.36 2.33 -5.01
CA VAL A 18 -17.45 1.68 -5.97
C VAL A 18 -17.73 0.16 -6.10
N GLY A 19 -18.69 -0.42 -5.37
CA GLY A 19 -18.95 -1.87 -5.35
C GLY A 19 -19.84 -2.43 -6.46
N ALA A 20 -20.42 -1.60 -7.33
CA ALA A 20 -21.32 -2.07 -8.39
C ALA A 20 -20.51 -2.54 -9.62
N GLY A 21 -20.34 -3.85 -9.76
CA GLY A 21 -19.43 -4.53 -10.70
C GLY A 21 -19.59 -4.22 -12.20
N GLY A 22 -19.08 -3.08 -12.67
CA GLY A 22 -18.90 -2.74 -14.09
C GLY A 22 -17.46 -2.93 -14.60
N PRO A 23 -17.21 -2.85 -15.91
CA PRO A 23 -15.86 -2.90 -16.48
C PRO A 23 -14.92 -1.79 -15.96
N ASP A 24 -15.48 -0.70 -15.43
CA ASP A 24 -14.75 0.42 -14.83
C ASP A 24 -14.35 0.22 -13.36
N MET A 25 -14.58 -0.98 -12.80
CA MET A 25 -14.26 -1.28 -11.39
C MET A 25 -12.79 -1.10 -11.02
N PRO A 26 -11.79 -1.53 -11.83
CA PRO A 26 -10.38 -1.31 -11.49
C PRO A 26 -10.05 0.19 -11.42
N THR A 27 -10.51 0.96 -12.39
CA THR A 27 -10.37 2.42 -12.45
C THR A 27 -11.04 3.08 -11.23
N SER A 28 -12.27 2.69 -10.92
CA SER A 28 -13.02 3.20 -9.77
C SER A 28 -12.32 2.92 -8.42
N ARG A 29 -11.60 1.78 -8.32
CA ARG A 29 -10.82 1.44 -7.12
C ARG A 29 -9.51 2.21 -7.04
N ALA A 30 -8.83 2.42 -8.18
CA ALA A 30 -7.64 3.26 -8.24
C ALA A 30 -7.99 4.71 -7.85
N ASP A 31 -9.04 5.28 -8.44
CA ASP A 31 -9.54 6.63 -8.14
C ASP A 31 -9.90 6.78 -6.66
N ALA A 32 -10.58 5.78 -6.08
CA ALA A 32 -10.90 5.78 -4.66
C ALA A 32 -9.63 5.79 -3.78
N ARG A 33 -8.58 5.05 -4.16
CA ARG A 33 -7.31 5.07 -3.42
C ARG A 33 -6.56 6.39 -3.61
N ILE A 34 -6.54 6.95 -4.81
CA ILE A 34 -5.97 8.27 -5.09
C ILE A 34 -6.63 9.32 -4.19
N ALA A 35 -7.98 9.35 -4.16
CA ALA A 35 -8.73 10.27 -3.31
C ALA A 35 -8.39 10.09 -1.82
N LEU A 36 -8.16 8.85 -1.36
CA LEU A 36 -7.75 8.56 0.00
C LEU A 36 -6.33 9.05 0.31
N CYS A 37 -5.39 8.91 -0.63
CA CYS A 37 -4.02 9.40 -0.47
C CYS A 37 -4.00 10.93 -0.42
N ILE A 38 -4.73 11.60 -1.31
CA ILE A 38 -4.90 13.07 -1.30
C ILE A 38 -5.51 13.53 0.03
N ALA A 39 -6.57 12.87 0.50
CA ALA A 39 -7.21 13.21 1.77
C ALA A 39 -6.30 13.00 3.00
N LYS A 40 -5.27 12.15 2.89
CA LYS A 40 -4.24 11.95 3.91
C LYS A 40 -3.09 12.96 3.81
N GLY A 41 -3.09 13.82 2.78
CA GLY A 41 -2.03 14.80 2.53
C GLY A 41 -0.80 14.21 1.83
N VAL A 42 -0.93 13.07 1.14
CA VAL A 42 0.16 12.53 0.32
C VAL A 42 0.34 13.43 -0.91
N PRO A 43 1.58 13.88 -1.21
CA PRO A 43 1.87 14.64 -2.43
C PRO A 43 1.43 13.87 -3.68
N LEU A 44 0.94 14.57 -4.71
CA LEU A 44 0.49 13.90 -5.94
C LEU A 44 1.62 13.12 -6.63
N ASP A 45 2.85 13.63 -6.55
CA ASP A 45 4.04 12.98 -7.12
C ASP A 45 4.42 11.68 -6.37
N ASP A 46 3.89 11.49 -5.16
CA ASP A 46 4.06 10.29 -4.33
C ASP A 46 2.84 9.35 -4.41
N ILE A 47 1.95 9.51 -5.40
CA ILE A 47 0.81 8.61 -5.63
C ILE A 47 0.98 7.93 -6.97
N ASP A 48 0.97 6.59 -6.98
CA ASP A 48 0.94 5.83 -8.23
C ASP A 48 -0.37 6.09 -8.97
N PRO A 49 -0.35 6.70 -10.18
CA PRO A 49 -1.56 7.04 -10.92
C PRO A 49 -2.27 5.79 -11.48
N GLY A 50 -1.59 4.65 -11.61
CA GLY A 50 -2.17 3.41 -12.14
C GLY A 50 -2.91 2.59 -11.09
N LEU A 51 -2.37 2.51 -9.86
CA LEU A 51 -2.93 1.68 -8.79
C LEU A 51 -3.58 2.48 -7.65
N GLY A 52 -3.26 3.78 -7.56
CA GLY A 52 -3.72 4.73 -6.55
C GLY A 52 -3.02 4.61 -5.19
N TYR A 53 -1.90 3.91 -5.12
CA TYR A 53 -1.17 3.69 -3.86
C TYR A 53 -0.23 4.84 -3.52
N ASP A 54 -0.08 5.09 -2.22
CA ASP A 54 0.97 5.95 -1.66
C ASP A 54 2.33 5.26 -1.84
N ILE A 55 3.19 5.85 -2.67
CA ILE A 55 4.55 5.43 -3.00
C ILE A 55 5.62 6.35 -2.40
N SER A 56 5.25 7.14 -1.38
CA SER A 56 6.20 7.94 -0.61
C SER A 56 7.23 7.07 0.12
N GLU A 57 8.36 7.66 0.46
CA GLU A 57 9.40 6.99 1.27
C GLU A 57 8.85 6.54 2.64
N ASP A 58 8.03 7.37 3.28
CA ASP A 58 7.37 7.02 4.53
C ASP A 58 6.46 5.78 4.39
N ALA A 59 5.73 5.67 3.28
CA ALA A 59 4.92 4.49 3.00
C ALA A 59 5.78 3.26 2.78
N TYR A 60 6.88 3.40 2.05
CA TYR A 60 7.86 2.34 1.85
C TYR A 60 8.38 1.80 3.19
N GLN A 61 8.87 2.67 4.07
CA GLN A 61 9.43 2.26 5.37
C GLN A 61 8.40 1.55 6.25
N ARG A 62 7.14 2.03 6.26
CA ARG A 62 6.06 1.37 7.00
C ARG A 62 5.73 -0.02 6.46
N VAL A 63 5.67 -0.17 5.13
CA VAL A 63 5.39 -1.46 4.48
C VAL A 63 6.53 -2.43 4.74
N ARG A 64 7.78 -2.00 4.55
CA ARG A 64 8.99 -2.77 4.86
C ARG A 64 8.98 -3.27 6.29
N ALA A 65 8.79 -2.39 7.27
CA ALA A 65 8.73 -2.77 8.68
C ALA A 65 7.61 -3.77 8.98
N SER A 66 6.44 -3.61 8.34
CA SER A 66 5.35 -4.57 8.50
C SER A 66 5.67 -5.94 7.88
N HIS A 67 6.44 -6.01 6.81
CA HIS A 67 6.86 -7.26 6.19
C HIS A 67 7.91 -7.99 6.99
N VAL A 68 8.94 -7.28 7.48
CA VAL A 68 9.95 -7.85 8.38
C VAL A 68 9.26 -8.47 9.58
N ARG A 69 8.37 -7.73 10.25
CA ARG A 69 7.59 -8.27 11.38
C ARG A 69 6.77 -9.50 11.00
N ASN A 70 6.14 -9.51 9.83
CA ASN A 70 5.35 -10.66 9.39
C ASN A 70 6.21 -11.89 9.09
N LEU A 71 7.43 -11.71 8.56
CA LEU A 71 8.40 -12.80 8.38
C LEU A 71 8.91 -13.34 9.71
N GLU A 72 9.11 -12.47 10.71
CA GLU A 72 9.47 -12.87 12.08
C GLU A 72 8.35 -13.64 12.78
N GLU A 73 7.10 -13.21 12.63
CA GLU A 73 5.94 -13.85 13.26
C GLU A 73 5.57 -15.18 12.56
N CYS A 74 5.83 -15.28 11.26
CA CYS A 74 5.46 -16.43 10.43
C CYS A 74 6.70 -17.15 9.86
N GLN A 75 7.70 -17.42 10.71
CA GLN A 75 8.94 -18.09 10.29
C GLN A 75 8.64 -19.40 9.54
N GLY A 76 9.26 -19.57 8.37
CA GLY A 76 9.07 -20.75 7.52
C GLY A 76 7.76 -20.78 6.72
N SER A 77 6.95 -19.72 6.76
CA SER A 77 5.73 -19.62 5.94
C SER A 77 6.06 -19.21 4.51
N ASP A 78 5.89 -20.14 3.57
CA ASP A 78 5.97 -19.86 2.13
C ASP A 78 5.02 -18.74 1.69
N PHE A 79 3.87 -18.63 2.36
CA PHE A 79 2.91 -17.56 2.09
C PHE A 79 3.47 -16.19 2.44
N ALA A 80 4.09 -16.06 3.63
CA ALA A 80 4.69 -14.80 4.07
C ALA A 80 5.85 -14.38 3.16
N VAL A 81 6.70 -15.34 2.76
CA VAL A 81 7.82 -15.10 1.83
C VAL A 81 7.32 -14.69 0.46
N ARG A 82 6.30 -15.38 -0.10
CA ARG A 82 5.73 -15.02 -1.40
C ARG A 82 5.16 -13.61 -1.39
N TYR A 83 4.38 -13.26 -0.37
CA TYR A 83 3.78 -11.93 -0.28
C TYR A 83 4.84 -10.83 -0.16
N ALA A 84 5.91 -11.08 0.61
CA ALA A 84 7.02 -10.15 0.72
C ALA A 84 7.75 -9.94 -0.62
N ARG A 85 7.92 -11.00 -1.43
CA ARG A 85 8.49 -10.91 -2.78
C ARG A 85 7.61 -10.11 -3.73
N GLU A 86 6.31 -10.34 -3.72
CA GLU A 86 5.37 -9.61 -4.57
C GLU A 86 5.36 -8.12 -4.24
N ALA A 87 5.39 -7.77 -2.95
CA ALA A 87 5.46 -6.39 -2.52
C ALA A 87 6.80 -5.72 -2.87
N HIS A 88 7.93 -6.40 -2.62
CA HIS A 88 9.26 -5.89 -2.99
C HIS A 88 9.36 -5.65 -4.50
N ALA A 89 8.89 -6.60 -5.32
CA ALA A 89 8.85 -6.45 -6.78
C ALA A 89 7.96 -5.29 -7.22
N SER A 90 6.86 -5.01 -6.50
CA SER A 90 6.05 -3.83 -6.77
C SER A 90 6.81 -2.54 -6.46
N TRP A 91 7.47 -2.46 -5.31
CA TRP A 91 8.26 -1.28 -4.95
C TRP A 91 9.44 -1.04 -5.88
N LEU A 92 10.13 -2.08 -6.34
CA LEU A 92 11.19 -1.95 -7.36
C LEU A 92 10.71 -1.29 -8.65
N ARG A 93 9.46 -1.52 -9.06
CA ARG A 93 8.89 -0.89 -10.27
C ARG A 93 8.59 0.60 -10.09
N HIS A 94 8.17 1.01 -8.90
CA HIS A 94 7.71 2.39 -8.65
C HIS A 94 8.80 3.28 -8.02
N ARG A 95 9.64 2.71 -7.15
CA ARG A 95 10.69 3.38 -6.37
C ARG A 95 11.96 2.53 -6.33
N PRO A 96 12.64 2.32 -7.47
CA PRO A 96 13.90 1.59 -7.51
C PRO A 96 14.97 2.26 -6.64
N ASP A 97 14.90 3.58 -6.46
CA ASP A 97 15.75 4.38 -5.58
C ASP A 97 15.69 3.94 -4.11
N LEU A 98 14.55 3.40 -3.67
CA LEU A 98 14.37 2.89 -2.31
C LEU A 98 14.62 1.38 -2.23
N ALA A 99 14.15 0.61 -3.22
CA ALA A 99 14.03 -0.84 -3.10
C ALA A 99 15.22 -1.65 -3.66
N ALA A 100 16.07 -1.08 -4.52
CA ALA A 100 17.11 -1.82 -5.23
C ALA A 100 18.16 -2.45 -4.30
N ASP A 101 18.61 -1.71 -3.29
CA ASP A 101 19.68 -2.13 -2.38
C ASP A 101 19.17 -2.54 -0.99
N ASP A 102 17.86 -2.63 -0.80
CA ASP A 102 17.25 -2.99 0.47
C ASP A 102 16.93 -4.49 0.55
N ASP A 103 17.40 -5.13 1.62
CA ASP A 103 17.10 -6.52 1.89
C ASP A 103 15.79 -6.65 2.69
N TRP A 104 14.72 -6.93 1.95
CA TRP A 104 13.37 -7.14 2.47
C TRP A 104 13.19 -8.48 3.20
N PHE A 105 14.16 -9.39 3.09
CA PHE A 105 14.02 -10.78 3.52
C PHE A 105 14.90 -11.15 4.70
N THR A 106 15.81 -10.27 5.12
CA THR A 106 16.55 -10.46 6.36
C THR A 106 15.85 -9.77 7.53
N THR A 107 15.41 -10.60 8.47
CA THR A 107 15.19 -10.19 9.85
C THR A 107 16.58 -10.01 10.43
N ARG A 108 17.06 -8.78 10.63
CA ARG A 108 18.33 -8.60 11.35
C ARG A 108 18.14 -9.17 12.76
N ALA A 109 18.83 -10.28 13.02
CA ALA A 109 18.97 -10.88 14.35
C ALA A 109 19.74 -9.94 15.30
#